data_AF-A0A7S1DF52-F1
#
_entry.id   AF-A0A7S1DF52-F1
#
_cell.length_a   1.000
_cell.length_b   1.000
_cell.length_c   1.000
_cell.angle_alpha   90.00
_cell.angle_beta   90.00
_cell.angle_gamma   90.00
#
_symmetry.space_group_name_H-M   'P 1'
#
loop_
_entity.id
_entity.type
_entity.pdbx_description
1 polymer ?
#
loop_
_entity_poly.entity_id
_entity_poly.type
_entity_poly.pdbx_seq_one_letter_code
_entity_poly.pdbx_strand_id
1 'polypeptide(L)'
;DNEQKRTDGSGAHVKGRPQMQQNAREGQQHWLAQVKKLRRSWGAHAGCKDNERYKEQTDACSQLQIKSQHECLLRTLQIAAADGLIDAHAFESPPGNNSWLGWGGFQVRPAKKAEFRERVTGLFPEPHEENTLKTCFRRAGLVPEKWNKGWDGTVPFYFSEKTREQYKSKPSKRDKEGGR
;
A
#
# COMPACT_ATOMS: atom_id res chain seq x y z
N ASP A 1 -24.24 -18.82 37.32
CA ASP A 1 -23.19 -19.16 36.35
C ASP A 1 -23.61 -18.77 34.94
N ASN A 2 -22.88 -17.85 34.31
CA ASN A 2 -23.10 -17.46 32.92
C ASN A 2 -21.77 -17.62 32.19
N GLU A 3 -21.55 -18.83 31.69
CA GLU A 3 -20.30 -19.29 31.12
C GLU A 3 -20.32 -19.21 29.59
N GLN A 4 -19.41 -18.37 29.09
CA GLN A 4 -18.67 -18.47 27.82
C GLN A 4 -19.42 -18.27 26.48
N LYS A 5 -19.08 -17.21 25.71
CA LYS A 5 -17.89 -17.04 24.84
C LYS A 5 -17.97 -17.86 23.53
N ARG A 6 -18.29 -17.17 22.44
CA ARG A 6 -17.37 -16.77 21.34
C ARG A 6 -18.12 -16.72 20.01
N THR A 7 -17.99 -15.56 19.38
CA THR A 7 -18.31 -15.29 17.99
C THR A 7 -17.31 -16.02 17.10
N ASP A 8 -17.72 -17.12 16.47
CA ASP A 8 -16.95 -17.79 15.42
C ASP A 8 -17.03 -16.99 14.11
N GLY A 9 -16.31 -15.87 14.12
CA GLY A 9 -16.02 -15.08 12.93
C GLY A 9 -14.74 -15.57 12.25
N SER A 10 -14.78 -15.66 10.92
CA SER A 10 -13.61 -15.68 10.02
C SER A 10 -12.69 -16.91 10.12
N GLY A 11 -13.07 -18.01 9.47
CA GLY A 11 -12.15 -19.14 9.28
C GLY A 11 -12.72 -20.38 8.58
N ALA A 12 -14.04 -20.55 8.58
CA ALA A 12 -14.69 -21.75 8.03
C ALA A 12 -14.45 -21.92 6.51
N HIS A 13 -14.33 -20.83 5.74
CA HIS A 13 -14.22 -20.89 4.28
C HIS A 13 -12.83 -21.29 3.74
N VAL A 14 -11.81 -21.37 4.61
CA VAL A 14 -10.40 -21.59 4.22
C VAL A 14 -9.89 -22.99 4.62
N LYS A 15 -10.66 -23.75 5.41
CA LYS A 15 -10.29 -25.12 5.83
C LYS A 15 -10.16 -26.13 4.67
N GLY A 16 -10.78 -25.86 3.53
CA GLY A 16 -10.72 -26.73 2.34
C GLY A 16 -9.73 -26.32 1.24
N ARG A 17 -8.90 -25.28 1.44
CA ARG A 17 -8.00 -24.75 0.39
C ARG A 17 -6.57 -24.50 0.92
N PRO A 18 -5.78 -25.56 1.18
CA PRO A 18 -4.44 -25.46 1.76
C PRO A 18 -3.51 -24.53 0.95
N GLN A 19 -3.63 -24.53 -0.37
CA GLN A 19 -2.84 -23.67 -1.25
C GLN A 19 -3.13 -22.16 -1.05
N MET A 20 -4.35 -21.80 -0.67
CA MET A 20 -4.70 -20.40 -0.36
C MET A 20 -4.05 -19.93 0.95
N GLN A 21 -3.95 -20.82 1.95
CA GLN A 21 -3.27 -20.52 3.21
C GLN A 21 -1.76 -20.41 3.00
N GLN A 22 -1.18 -21.30 2.20
CA GLN A 22 0.23 -21.27 1.86
C GLN A 22 0.59 -19.97 1.13
N ASN A 23 -0.13 -19.61 0.07
CA ASN A 23 0.11 -18.36 -0.67
C ASN A 23 -0.07 -17.12 0.23
N ALA A 24 -1.02 -17.14 1.17
CA ALA A 24 -1.21 -16.05 2.13
C ALA A 24 -0.02 -15.94 3.11
N ARG A 25 0.51 -17.07 3.60
CA ARG A 25 1.69 -17.11 4.47
C ARG A 25 2.94 -16.64 3.73
N GLU A 26 3.17 -17.13 2.51
CA GLU A 26 4.28 -16.70 1.65
C GLU A 26 4.21 -15.20 1.36
N GLY A 27 3.02 -14.68 1.04
CA GLY A 27 2.81 -13.24 0.88
C GLY A 27 3.13 -12.44 2.15
N GLN A 28 2.72 -12.92 3.33
CA GLN A 28 3.07 -12.26 4.60
C GLN A 28 4.57 -12.27 4.85
N GLN A 29 5.25 -13.39 4.64
CA GLN A 29 6.71 -13.50 4.80
C GLN A 29 7.44 -12.57 3.83
N HIS A 30 7.00 -12.51 2.57
CA HIS A 30 7.54 -11.55 1.58
C HIS A 30 7.44 -10.11 2.07
N TRP A 31 6.25 -9.65 2.48
CA TRP A 31 6.08 -8.27 2.94
C TRP A 31 6.87 -7.97 4.23
N LEU A 32 7.03 -8.96 5.13
CA LEU A 32 7.86 -8.82 6.31
C LEU A 32 9.36 -8.72 5.98
N ALA A 33 9.85 -9.49 5.01
CA ALA A 33 11.22 -9.37 4.54
C ALA A 33 11.45 -8.03 3.84
N GLN A 34 10.50 -7.62 2.98
CA GLN A 34 10.59 -6.38 2.21
C GLN A 34 10.56 -5.15 3.11
N VAL A 35 9.67 -5.11 4.13
CA VAL A 35 9.60 -3.97 5.05
C VAL A 35 10.88 -3.84 5.87
N LYS A 36 11.50 -4.95 6.28
CA LYS A 36 12.81 -4.92 6.97
C LYS A 36 13.91 -4.34 6.09
N LYS A 37 13.95 -4.72 4.81
CA LYS A 37 14.89 -4.14 3.82
C LYS A 37 14.65 -2.64 3.65
N LEU A 38 13.40 -2.24 3.44
CA LEU A 38 13.04 -0.83 3.24
C LEU A 38 13.27 0.04 4.47
N ARG A 39 13.05 -0.47 5.69
CA ARG A 39 13.40 0.25 6.93
C ARG A 39 14.88 0.60 6.98
N ARG A 40 15.77 -0.32 6.59
CA ARG A 40 17.22 -0.06 6.51
C ARG A 40 17.55 0.95 5.42
N SER A 41 17.05 0.77 4.21
CA SER A 41 17.29 1.71 3.10
C SER A 41 16.79 3.11 3.44
N TRP A 42 15.59 3.22 4.02
CA TRP A 42 15.00 4.48 4.45
C TRP A 42 15.83 5.16 5.54
N GLY A 43 16.28 4.41 6.56
CA GLY A 43 17.09 4.96 7.66
C GLY A 43 18.50 5.41 7.25
N ALA A 44 19.04 4.84 6.16
CA ALA A 44 20.30 5.25 5.57
C ALA A 44 20.16 6.41 4.56
N HIS A 45 18.94 6.71 4.11
CA HIS A 45 18.69 7.72 3.08
C HIS A 45 18.62 9.12 3.70
N ALA A 46 19.60 9.99 3.39
CA ALA A 46 19.72 11.33 3.99
C ALA A 46 18.43 12.16 3.84
N GLY A 47 17.86 12.21 2.62
CA GLY A 47 16.62 12.97 2.37
C GLY A 47 15.37 12.41 3.08
N CYS A 48 15.41 11.20 3.62
CA CYS A 48 14.31 10.62 4.39
C CYS A 48 14.51 10.74 5.89
N LYS A 49 15.73 10.41 6.36
CA LYS A 49 16.09 10.38 7.78
C LYS A 49 15.88 11.72 8.48
N ASP A 50 16.20 12.81 7.78
CA ASP A 50 16.16 14.16 8.34
C ASP A 50 14.81 14.86 8.11
N ASN A 51 13.85 14.18 7.46
CA ASN A 51 12.51 14.70 7.22
C ASN A 51 11.56 14.33 8.36
N GLU A 52 11.26 15.31 9.23
CA GLU A 52 10.39 15.13 10.40
C GLU A 52 9.00 14.59 10.03
N ARG A 53 8.43 15.05 8.92
CA ARG A 53 7.12 14.57 8.45
C ARG A 53 7.16 13.11 8.06
N TYR A 54 8.23 12.65 7.42
CA TYR A 54 8.35 11.24 7.08
C TYR A 54 8.49 10.36 8.32
N LYS A 55 9.20 10.86 9.34
CA LYS A 55 9.30 10.19 10.63
C LYS A 55 7.92 10.05 11.28
N GLU A 56 7.15 11.14 11.40
CA GLU A 56 5.77 11.12 11.91
C GLU A 56 4.89 10.08 11.20
N GLN A 57 4.94 10.04 9.87
CA GLN A 57 4.18 9.08 9.05
C GLN A 57 4.58 7.62 9.32
N THR A 58 5.88 7.37 9.50
CA THR A 58 6.38 6.02 9.81
C THR A 58 6.10 5.59 11.26
N ASP A 59 6.09 6.53 12.20
CA ASP A 59 5.72 6.28 13.59
C ASP A 59 4.22 5.95 13.69
N ALA A 60 3.39 6.68 12.95
CA ALA A 60 1.95 6.40 12.81
C ALA A 60 1.69 4.99 12.24
N CYS A 61 2.55 4.47 11.36
CA CYS A 61 2.42 3.10 10.87
C CYS A 61 2.52 2.07 12.00
N SER A 62 3.42 2.30 12.96
CA SER A 62 3.61 1.42 14.12
C SER A 62 2.44 1.53 15.09
N GLN A 63 2.01 2.76 15.40
CA GLN A 63 0.90 3.02 16.33
C GLN A 63 -0.44 2.47 15.82
N LEU A 64 -0.71 2.61 14.52
CA LEU A 64 -1.96 2.16 13.89
C LEU A 64 -1.91 0.72 13.36
N GLN A 65 -0.83 -0.01 13.64
CA GLN A 65 -0.62 -1.40 13.19
C GLN A 65 -0.84 -1.57 11.67
N ILE A 66 -0.30 -0.64 10.88
CA ILE A 66 -0.45 -0.65 9.43
C ILE A 66 0.20 -1.91 8.84
N LYS A 67 -0.49 -2.55 7.88
CA LYS A 67 0.02 -3.76 7.20
C LYS A 67 1.37 -3.48 6.55
N SER A 68 2.30 -4.44 6.61
CA SER A 68 3.65 -4.29 6.05
C SER A 68 3.67 -3.90 4.56
N GLN A 69 2.70 -4.34 3.76
CA GLN A 69 2.54 -3.90 2.37
C GLN A 69 2.34 -2.37 2.26
N HIS A 70 1.51 -1.78 3.12
CA HIS A 70 1.24 -0.34 3.13
C HIS A 70 2.45 0.44 3.65
N GLU A 71 3.15 -0.07 4.67
CA GLU A 71 4.41 0.53 5.12
C GLU A 71 5.47 0.48 4.03
N CYS A 72 5.58 -0.63 3.29
CA CYS A 72 6.49 -0.73 2.14
C CYS A 72 6.17 0.32 1.09
N LEU A 73 4.90 0.48 0.73
CA LEU A 73 4.47 1.51 -0.22
C LEU A 73 4.82 2.92 0.29
N LEU A 74 4.51 3.23 1.57
CA LEU A 74 4.81 4.54 2.17
C LEU A 74 6.30 4.87 2.07
N ARG A 75 7.16 3.97 2.55
CA ARG A 75 8.61 4.19 2.53
C ARG A 75 9.15 4.31 1.11
N THR A 76 8.56 3.57 0.18
CA THR A 76 8.94 3.67 -1.24
C THR A 76 8.59 5.03 -1.83
N LEU A 77 7.41 5.58 -1.52
CA LEU A 77 7.03 6.92 -1.95
C LEU A 77 7.91 8.01 -1.31
N GLN A 78 8.26 7.86 -0.02
CA GLN A 78 9.16 8.79 0.67
C GLN A 78 10.57 8.80 0.05
N ILE A 79 11.14 7.63 -0.24
CA ILE A 79 12.43 7.53 -0.93
C ILE A 79 12.31 8.07 -2.36
N ALA A 80 11.24 7.74 -3.09
CA ALA A 80 11.02 8.26 -4.44
C ALA A 80 10.88 9.79 -4.48
N ALA A 81 10.23 10.40 -3.49
CA ALA A 81 10.14 11.85 -3.35
C ALA A 81 11.50 12.46 -3.01
N ALA A 82 12.25 11.86 -2.08
CA ALA A 82 13.58 12.31 -1.71
C ALA A 82 14.60 12.23 -2.86
N ASP A 83 14.48 11.21 -3.73
CA ASP A 83 15.28 11.06 -4.96
C ASP A 83 14.79 11.94 -6.12
N GLY A 84 13.72 12.71 -5.93
CA GLY A 84 13.14 13.55 -6.98
C GLY A 84 12.52 12.76 -8.14
N LEU A 85 12.03 11.54 -7.90
CA LEU A 85 11.29 10.75 -8.89
C LEU A 85 9.82 11.18 -8.98
N ILE A 86 9.29 11.69 -7.87
CA ILE A 86 7.93 12.18 -7.75
C ILE A 86 7.93 13.54 -7.05
N ASP A 87 6.95 14.36 -7.37
CA ASP A 87 6.61 15.58 -6.64
C ASP A 87 5.43 15.27 -5.71
N ALA A 88 5.70 15.21 -4.41
CA ALA A 88 4.65 15.04 -3.42
C ALA A 88 3.81 16.32 -3.32
N HIS A 89 2.49 16.18 -3.24
CA HIS A 89 1.64 17.30 -2.86
C HIS A 89 1.86 17.61 -1.37
N ALA A 90 1.36 18.76 -0.90
CA ALA A 90 1.46 19.13 0.51
C ALA A 90 0.90 18.02 1.42
N PHE A 91 1.67 17.66 2.45
CA PHE A 91 1.23 16.67 3.43
C PHE A 91 0.20 17.28 4.37
N GLU A 92 -0.89 16.56 4.62
CA GLU A 92 -1.88 16.97 5.61
C GLU A 92 -1.39 16.70 7.03
N SER A 93 -1.61 17.66 7.93
CA SER A 93 -1.30 17.56 9.36
C SER A 93 -2.41 18.22 10.18
N PRO A 94 -3.11 17.48 11.07
CA PRO A 94 -2.97 16.04 11.31
C PRO A 94 -3.47 15.21 10.11
N PRO A 95 -3.03 13.95 9.97
CA PRO A 95 -3.60 13.03 8.98
C PRO A 95 -5.12 12.91 9.19
N GLY A 96 -5.90 13.37 8.22
CA GLY A 96 -7.35 13.42 8.30
C GLY A 96 -8.03 12.43 7.34
N ASN A 97 -9.35 12.57 7.18
CA ASN A 97 -10.15 11.76 6.25
C ASN A 97 -9.83 12.03 4.77
N ASN A 98 -8.96 13.01 4.47
CA ASN A 98 -8.61 13.45 3.12
C ASN A 98 -7.20 13.03 2.69
N SER A 99 -6.52 12.19 3.48
CA SER A 99 -5.19 11.68 3.14
C SER A 99 -4.93 10.26 3.60
N TRP A 100 -3.95 9.63 2.96
CA TRP A 100 -3.39 8.36 3.39
C TRP A 100 -2.08 8.58 4.13
N LEU A 101 -2.11 8.50 5.47
CA LEU A 101 -0.92 8.76 6.29
C LEU A 101 -0.30 10.13 5.96
N GLY A 102 -1.15 11.16 5.80
CA GLY A 102 -0.74 12.51 5.42
C GLY A 102 -0.52 12.72 3.91
N TRP A 103 -0.49 11.67 3.08
CA TRP A 103 -0.38 11.81 1.62
C TRP A 103 -1.74 12.14 0.98
N GLY A 104 -1.90 13.39 0.54
CA GLY A 104 -3.05 13.83 -0.27
C GLY A 104 -2.90 13.56 -1.77
N GLY A 105 -1.67 13.36 -2.24
CA GLY A 105 -1.38 13.06 -3.64
C GLY A 105 0.09 13.24 -3.99
N PHE A 106 0.44 12.88 -5.23
CA PHE A 106 1.76 13.12 -5.81
C PHE A 106 1.67 13.06 -7.34
N GLN A 107 2.68 13.57 -8.02
CA GLN A 107 2.84 13.42 -9.46
C GLN A 107 4.20 12.79 -9.79
N VAL A 108 4.21 11.81 -10.68
CA VAL A 108 5.47 11.23 -11.18
C VAL A 108 6.15 12.25 -12.07
N ARG A 109 7.47 12.44 -11.94
CA ARG A 109 8.20 13.28 -12.90
C ARG A 109 8.34 12.52 -14.23
N PRO A 110 7.88 13.05 -15.36
CA PRO A 110 7.88 12.31 -16.64
C PRO A 110 9.25 11.76 -17.04
N ALA A 111 10.33 12.51 -16.78
CA ALA A 111 11.71 12.09 -17.05
C ALA A 111 12.18 10.91 -16.17
N LYS A 112 11.50 10.66 -15.05
CA LYS A 112 11.83 9.63 -14.06
C LYS A 112 10.81 8.49 -14.00
N LYS A 113 9.85 8.46 -14.94
CA LYS A 113 8.76 7.48 -14.92
C LYS A 113 9.21 6.02 -14.91
N ALA A 114 10.26 5.68 -15.66
CA ALA A 114 10.79 4.32 -15.72
C ALA A 114 11.40 3.90 -14.38
N GLU A 115 12.21 4.77 -13.77
CA GLU A 115 12.85 4.54 -12.47
C GLU A 115 11.81 4.43 -11.34
N PHE A 116 10.81 5.32 -11.33
CA PHE A 116 9.70 5.22 -10.38
C PHE A 116 8.93 3.90 -10.56
N ARG A 117 8.68 3.52 -11.81
CA ARG A 117 7.94 2.30 -12.15
C ARG A 117 8.69 1.05 -11.71
N GLU A 118 9.97 0.97 -11.99
CA GLU A 118 10.86 -0.11 -11.56
C GLU A 118 10.87 -0.24 -10.03
N ARG A 119 10.95 0.89 -9.32
CA ARG A 119 10.96 0.88 -7.86
C ARG A 119 9.66 0.35 -7.25
N VAL A 120 8.51 0.75 -7.82
CA VAL A 120 7.20 0.27 -7.38
C VAL A 120 6.99 -1.21 -7.72
N THR A 121 7.38 -1.62 -8.92
CA THR A 121 7.26 -3.02 -9.39
C THR A 121 8.14 -3.96 -8.57
N GLY A 122 9.36 -3.52 -8.21
CA GLY A 122 10.29 -4.26 -7.35
C GLY A 122 9.83 -4.48 -5.90
N LEU A 123 8.67 -3.96 -5.50
CA LEU A 123 8.02 -4.34 -4.23
C LEU A 123 7.34 -5.72 -4.29
N PHE A 124 7.01 -6.20 -5.48
CA PHE A 124 6.20 -7.39 -5.68
C PHE A 124 7.07 -8.52 -6.24
N PRO A 125 6.84 -9.77 -5.80
CA PRO A 125 7.51 -10.91 -6.38
C PRO A 125 7.09 -11.08 -7.85
N GLU A 126 8.01 -11.51 -8.70
CA GLU A 126 7.70 -11.85 -10.08
C GLU A 126 7.13 -13.29 -10.21
N PRO A 127 6.26 -13.55 -11.17
CA PRO A 127 5.59 -12.58 -12.05
C PRO A 127 4.48 -11.82 -11.31
N HIS A 128 4.30 -10.54 -11.60
CA HIS A 128 3.18 -9.74 -11.07
C HIS A 128 2.36 -9.11 -12.19
N GLU A 129 1.04 -9.10 -12.00
CA GLU A 129 0.14 -8.42 -12.92
C GLU A 129 0.06 -6.91 -12.65
N GLU A 130 -0.21 -6.13 -13.69
CA GLU A 130 -0.51 -4.69 -13.60
C GLU A 130 -1.57 -4.39 -12.53
N ASN A 131 -2.58 -5.26 -12.42
CA ASN A 131 -3.67 -5.06 -11.48
C ASN A 131 -3.23 -5.20 -10.01
N THR A 132 -2.16 -5.96 -9.73
CA THR A 132 -1.58 -6.07 -8.38
C THR A 132 -1.03 -4.72 -7.92
N LEU A 133 -0.29 -4.05 -8.80
CA LEU A 133 0.26 -2.71 -8.56
C LEU A 133 -0.87 -1.71 -8.33
N LYS A 134 -1.84 -1.66 -9.26
CA LYS A 134 -3.00 -0.78 -9.16
C LYS A 134 -3.79 -1.01 -7.86
N THR A 135 -3.96 -2.28 -7.45
CA THR A 135 -4.68 -2.62 -6.22
C THR A 135 -3.96 -2.15 -4.96
N CYS A 136 -2.62 -2.18 -4.94
CA CYS A 136 -1.85 -1.63 -3.83
C CYS A 136 -2.12 -0.13 -3.65
N PHE A 137 -2.08 0.64 -4.74
CA PHE A 137 -2.40 2.07 -4.75
C PHE A 137 -3.87 2.37 -4.42
N ARG A 138 -4.83 1.59 -4.96
CA ARG A 138 -6.26 1.71 -4.61
C ARG A 138 -6.52 1.48 -3.13
N ARG A 139 -5.82 0.53 -2.50
CA ARG A 139 -5.92 0.29 -1.04
C ARG A 139 -5.34 1.43 -0.23
N ALA A 140 -4.33 2.12 -0.74
CA ALA A 140 -3.84 3.38 -0.17
C ALA A 140 -4.79 4.56 -0.48
N GLY A 141 -5.68 4.43 -1.46
CA GLY A 141 -6.54 5.53 -1.91
C GLY A 141 -5.85 6.50 -2.85
N LEU A 142 -4.55 6.33 -3.14
CA LEU A 142 -3.78 7.17 -4.05
C LEU A 142 -3.98 6.68 -5.48
N VAL A 143 -4.86 7.34 -6.24
CA VAL A 143 -5.24 6.90 -7.58
C VAL A 143 -5.20 8.05 -8.59
N PRO A 144 -4.75 7.79 -9.83
CA PRO A 144 -4.85 8.76 -10.90
C PRO A 144 -6.22 8.62 -11.59
N GLU A 145 -6.63 9.66 -12.33
CA GLU A 145 -7.81 9.57 -13.19
C GLU A 145 -7.64 8.47 -14.26
N LYS A 146 -6.44 8.39 -14.85
CA LYS A 146 -6.07 7.38 -15.85
C LYS A 146 -4.70 6.79 -15.50
N TRP A 147 -4.65 5.48 -15.30
CA TRP A 147 -3.44 4.78 -14.84
C TRP A 147 -2.22 4.98 -15.73
N ASN A 148 -2.35 4.79 -17.04
CA ASN A 148 -1.22 4.94 -17.96
C ASN A 148 -0.65 6.37 -17.88
N LYS A 149 -1.55 7.37 -17.88
CA LYS A 149 -1.20 8.79 -17.73
C LYS A 149 -0.54 9.09 -16.38
N GLY A 150 -0.98 8.44 -15.31
CA GLY A 150 -0.42 8.58 -13.97
C GLY A 150 1.01 8.02 -13.91
N TRP A 151 1.22 6.82 -14.44
CA TRP A 151 2.55 6.22 -14.56
C TRP A 151 3.49 7.07 -15.43
N ASP A 152 2.97 7.67 -16.50
CA ASP A 152 3.73 8.58 -17.37
C ASP A 152 4.03 9.94 -16.73
N GLY A 153 3.45 10.24 -15.56
CA GLY A 153 3.62 11.54 -14.91
C GLY A 153 2.84 12.69 -15.55
N THR A 154 1.93 12.38 -16.47
CA THR A 154 1.10 13.40 -17.14
C THR A 154 -0.12 13.81 -16.34
N VAL A 155 -0.56 12.97 -15.40
CA VAL A 155 -1.59 13.31 -14.41
C VAL A 155 -1.12 12.88 -13.02
N PRO A 156 -1.52 13.60 -11.97
CA PRO A 156 -1.21 13.23 -10.60
C PRO A 156 -2.04 12.03 -10.11
N PHE A 157 -1.55 11.41 -9.04
CA PHE A 157 -2.29 10.54 -8.16
C PHE A 157 -2.89 11.41 -7.04
N TYR A 158 -4.20 11.31 -6.84
CA TYR A 158 -4.89 11.98 -5.74
C TYR A 158 -5.44 10.96 -4.76
N PHE A 159 -5.53 11.37 -3.51
CA PHE A 159 -6.21 10.59 -2.51
C PHE A 159 -7.73 10.56 -2.75
N SER A 160 -8.32 9.38 -2.61
CA SER A 160 -9.75 9.11 -2.76
C SER A 160 -10.21 8.16 -1.66
N GLU A 161 -10.84 8.70 -0.61
CA GLU A 161 -11.39 7.87 0.47
C GLU A 161 -12.46 6.91 -0.07
N LYS A 162 -13.28 7.35 -1.03
CA LYS A 162 -14.25 6.48 -1.72
C LYS A 162 -13.58 5.25 -2.34
N THR A 163 -12.44 5.43 -3.01
CA THR A 163 -11.72 4.31 -3.61
C THR A 163 -11.10 3.42 -2.54
N ARG A 164 -10.51 4.04 -1.51
CA ARG A 164 -9.92 3.30 -0.39
C ARG A 164 -10.94 2.42 0.32
N GLU A 165 -12.13 2.95 0.64
CA GLU A 165 -13.23 2.21 1.27
C GLU A 165 -13.74 1.06 0.39
N GLN A 166 -13.82 1.24 -0.93
CA GLN A 166 -14.22 0.14 -1.82
C GLN A 166 -13.26 -1.06 -1.80
N TYR A 167 -11.99 -0.82 -1.45
CA TYR A 167 -10.93 -1.83 -1.43
C TYR A 167 -10.45 -2.19 -0.01
N LYS A 168 -10.94 -1.49 1.03
CA LYS A 168 -10.99 -1.96 2.42
C LYS A 168 -12.05 -3.06 2.45
N SER A 169 -11.61 -4.31 2.26
CA SER A 169 -12.42 -5.53 2.41
C SER A 169 -13.73 -5.58 1.61
N LYS A 170 -13.65 -6.00 0.34
CA LYS A 170 -14.71 -6.87 -0.20
C LYS A 170 -14.18 -8.31 -0.23
N PRO A 171 -14.90 -9.30 0.31
CA PRO A 171 -14.64 -10.69 -0.05
C PRO A 171 -14.73 -10.83 -1.57
N SER A 172 -13.86 -11.65 -2.13
CA SER A 172 -13.70 -11.85 -3.57
C SER A 172 -15.04 -12.18 -4.23
N LYS A 173 -15.40 -11.51 -5.33
CA LYS A 173 -16.64 -11.77 -6.10
C LYS A 173 -16.70 -13.17 -6.76
N ARG A 174 -15.75 -14.07 -6.49
CA ARG A 174 -15.76 -15.46 -6.99
C ARG A 174 -16.69 -16.40 -6.18
N ASP A 175 -17.48 -15.87 -5.26
CA ASP A 175 -18.39 -16.63 -4.40
C ASP A 175 -19.88 -16.55 -4.84
N LYS A 176 -20.19 -16.08 -6.07
CA LYS A 176 -21.59 -15.89 -6.53
C LYS A 176 -22.09 -16.87 -7.60
N GLU A 177 -21.28 -17.81 -8.07
CA GLU A 177 -21.73 -18.85 -9.01
C GLU A 177 -21.55 -20.23 -8.38
N GLY A 178 -22.59 -20.71 -7.71
CA GLY A 178 -22.60 -22.02 -7.07
C GLY A 178 -23.79 -22.21 -6.12
N GLY A 179 -24.99 -21.84 -6.57
CA GLY A 179 -26.21 -21.99 -5.78
C GLY A 179 -27.46 -21.80 -6.62
N ARG A 180 -27.74 -22.78 -7.49
CA ARG A 180 -29.10 -23.16 -7.87
C ARG A 180 -29.32 -24.57 -7.35
#